data_AF-A0A9E1V3I3-F1
#
_entry.id   AF-A0A9E1V3I3-F1
#
_cell.length_a   1.000
_cell.length_b   1.000
_cell.length_c   1.000
_cell.angle_alpha   90.00
_cell.angle_beta   90.00
_cell.angle_gamma   90.00
#
_symmetry.space_group_name_H-M   'P 1'
#
loop_
_entity.id
_entity.type
_entity.pdbx_description
1 polymer ?
#
loop_
_entity_poly.entity_id
_entity_poly.type
_entity_poly.pdbx_seq_one_letter_code
_entity_poly.pdbx_strand_id
1 'polypeptide(L)'
;MVQTTDLNMPTATIPMASKVLIVDDEPDIVEEVVEQLEDEGLQCVSAFGAVQAMDLIKNDTDIGVVVTDIRMPGMDGLEMARRLNKNYEGKRDLFVIVVTGHAGMKEAIE
;
A
#
# COMPACT_ATOMS: atom_id res chain seq x y z
N MET A 1 -17.76 -24.25 16.27
CA MET A 1 -17.10 -24.80 15.06
C MET A 1 -17.15 -23.69 14.03
N VAL A 2 -16.16 -22.80 14.03
CA VAL A 2 -16.08 -21.71 13.04
C VAL A 2 -15.27 -22.29 11.88
N GLN A 3 -15.93 -22.46 10.73
CA GLN A 3 -15.24 -22.79 9.48
C GLN A 3 -14.38 -21.59 9.10
N THR A 4 -13.07 -21.70 9.29
CA THR A 4 -12.10 -20.85 8.62
C THR A 4 -12.10 -21.28 7.17
N THR A 5 -12.79 -20.51 6.32
CA THR A 5 -12.63 -20.66 4.88
C THR A 5 -11.22 -20.21 4.54
N ASP A 6 -10.36 -21.16 4.16
CA ASP A 6 -9.05 -20.86 3.62
C ASP A 6 -9.23 -19.94 2.41
N LEU A 7 -8.98 -18.64 2.59
CA LEU A 7 -8.78 -17.73 1.48
C LEU A 7 -7.47 -18.15 0.81
N ASN A 8 -7.58 -19.02 -0.20
CA ASN A 8 -6.49 -19.32 -1.11
C ASN A 8 -6.24 -18.09 -2.00
N MET A 9 -5.68 -17.03 -1.41
CA MET A 9 -5.05 -15.97 -2.17
C MET A 9 -3.84 -16.56 -2.88
N PRO A 10 -3.59 -16.22 -4.17
CA PRO A 10 -2.32 -16.56 -4.78
C PRO A 10 -1.22 -16.01 -3.87
N THR A 11 -0.38 -16.89 -3.31
CA THR A 11 0.77 -16.49 -2.50
C THR A 11 1.71 -15.71 -3.41
N ALA A 12 1.53 -14.39 -3.46
CA ALA A 12 2.56 -13.50 -3.95
C ALA A 12 3.72 -13.67 -2.97
N THR A 13 4.79 -14.34 -3.41
CA THR A 13 6.01 -14.43 -2.63
C THR A 13 6.60 -13.03 -2.56
N ILE A 14 6.27 -12.30 -1.49
CA ILE A 14 6.94 -11.04 -1.17
C ILE A 14 8.39 -11.43 -0.85
N PRO A 15 9.40 -10.94 -1.58
CA PRO A 15 10.79 -11.26 -1.28
C PRO A 15 11.09 -10.95 0.19
N MET A 16 11.69 -11.90 0.89
CA MET A 16 11.93 -11.96 2.35
C MET A 16 12.60 -10.72 3.00
N ALA A 17 13.03 -9.72 2.23
CA ALA A 17 13.68 -8.50 2.70
C ALA A 17 13.06 -7.23 2.07
N SER A 18 11.78 -7.28 1.72
CA SER A 18 11.09 -6.14 1.12
C SER A 18 10.53 -5.22 2.20
N LYS A 19 10.91 -3.94 2.15
CA LYS A 19 10.25 -2.89 2.94
C LYS A 19 8.84 -2.66 2.41
N VAL A 20 7.92 -2.31 3.32
CA VAL A 20 6.54 -1.94 3.01
C VAL A 20 6.43 -0.42 3.08
N LEU A 21 6.05 0.21 1.96
CA LEU A 21 5.76 1.64 1.91
C LEU A 21 4.28 1.88 2.17
N ILE A 22 3.95 2.62 3.22
CA ILE A 22 2.58 3.04 3.57
C ILE A 22 2.35 4.44 3.02
N VAL A 23 1.26 4.62 2.26
CA VAL A 23 0.93 5.86 1.55
C VAL A 23 -0.50 6.28 1.86
N ASP A 24 -0.66 7.35 2.62
CA ASP A 24 -1.96 7.96 2.92
C ASP A 24 -1.73 9.46 3.21
N ASP A 25 -2.63 10.36 2.80
CA ASP A 25 -2.47 11.79 3.08
C ASP A 25 -2.82 12.20 4.51
N GLU A 26 -3.38 11.28 5.31
CA GLU A 26 -3.66 11.46 6.73
C GLU A 26 -2.50 10.88 7.59
N PRO A 27 -1.64 11.72 8.20
CA PRO A 27 -0.46 11.24 8.93
C PRO A 27 -0.77 10.28 10.08
N ASP A 28 -1.87 10.51 10.79
CA ASP A 28 -2.32 9.68 11.90
C ASP A 28 -2.61 8.24 11.45
N ILE A 29 -3.19 8.05 10.26
CA ILE A 29 -3.45 6.73 9.67
C ILE A 29 -2.14 6.05 9.29
N VAL A 30 -1.23 6.79 8.67
CA VAL A 30 0.10 6.26 8.29
C VAL A 30 0.85 5.78 9.52
N GLU A 31 0.88 6.58 10.60
CA GLU A 31 1.56 6.24 11.84
C GLU A 31 0.95 4.98 12.49
N GLU A 32 -0.38 4.90 12.59
CA GLU A 32 -1.07 3.74 13.17
C GLU A 32 -0.78 2.44 12.37
N VAL A 33 -0.81 2.50 11.04
CA VAL A 33 -0.56 1.32 10.19
C VAL A 33 0.92 0.91 10.26
N VAL A 34 1.83 1.88 10.28
CA VAL A 34 3.27 1.60 10.41
C VAL A 34 3.57 0.94 11.75
N GLU A 35 3.07 1.48 12.86
CA GLU A 35 3.27 0.90 14.19
C GLU A 35 2.79 -0.56 14.25
N GLN A 36 1.58 -0.84 13.74
CA GLN A 36 1.03 -2.19 13.71
C GLN A 36 1.88 -3.17 12.88
N LEU A 37 2.37 -2.75 11.72
CA LEU A 37 3.17 -3.62 10.85
C LEU A 37 4.60 -3.82 11.38
N GLU A 38 5.18 -2.80 12.00
CA GLU A 38 6.49 -2.90 12.66
C GLU A 38 6.43 -3.83 13.88
N ASP A 39 5.32 -3.82 14.63
CA ASP A 39 5.05 -4.78 15.72
C ASP A 39 4.98 -6.23 15.23
N GLU A 40 4.56 -6.46 13.99
CA GLU A 40 4.60 -7.76 13.31
C GLU A 40 6.01 -8.12 12.76
N GLY A 41 6.99 -7.22 12.92
CA GLY A 41 8.37 -7.41 12.51
C GLY A 41 8.66 -7.02 11.06
N LEU A 42 7.77 -6.29 10.39
CA LEU A 42 7.99 -5.76 9.05
C LEU A 42 8.84 -4.48 9.12
N GLN A 43 9.54 -4.18 8.03
CA GLN A 43 10.22 -2.90 7.88
C GLN A 43 9.34 -1.96 7.08
N CYS A 44 8.98 -0.82 7.66
CA CYS A 44 8.06 0.11 7.04
C CYS A 44 8.74 1.43 6.64
N VAL A 45 8.15 2.10 5.65
CA VAL A 45 8.50 3.45 5.20
C VAL A 45 7.20 4.22 5.04
N SER A 46 7.18 5.48 5.48
CA SER A 46 6.00 6.35 5.41
C SER A 46 6.07 7.32 4.23
N ALA A 47 4.92 7.55 3.59
CA ALA A 47 4.71 8.63 2.65
C ALA A 47 3.32 9.25 2.83
N PHE A 48 3.23 10.57 2.66
CA PHE A 48 2.01 11.35 2.88
C PHE A 48 1.35 11.79 1.57
N GLY A 49 1.54 11.00 0.52
CA GLY A 49 1.06 11.30 -0.82
C GLY A 49 1.86 10.63 -1.93
N ALA A 50 1.22 10.51 -3.10
CA ALA A 50 1.76 9.76 -4.23
C ALA A 50 3.11 10.28 -4.77
N VAL A 51 3.34 11.61 -4.74
CA VAL A 51 4.62 12.18 -5.23
C VAL A 51 5.78 11.73 -4.36
N GLN A 52 5.64 11.87 -3.04
CA GLN A 52 6.65 11.43 -2.08
C GLN A 52 6.88 9.91 -2.18
N ALA A 53 5.80 9.14 -2.31
CA ALA A 53 5.89 7.69 -2.47
C ALA A 53 6.70 7.29 -3.72
N MET A 54 6.44 7.91 -4.87
CA MET A 54 7.21 7.65 -6.09
C MET A 54 8.70 8.00 -5.95
N ASP A 55 9.02 9.09 -5.26
CA ASP A 55 10.41 9.47 -5.00
C ASP A 55 11.13 8.48 -4.08
N LEU A 56 10.45 7.98 -3.04
CA LEU A 56 10.98 6.95 -2.15
C LEU A 56 11.23 5.64 -2.90
N ILE A 57 10.27 5.15 -3.68
CA ILE A 57 10.40 3.92 -4.48
C ILE A 57 11.57 4.02 -5.48
N LYS A 58 11.80 5.22 -6.03
CA LYS A 58 12.91 5.47 -6.94
C LYS A 58 14.27 5.41 -6.24
N ASN A 59 14.35 5.89 -5.00
CA ASN A 59 15.60 6.02 -4.25
C ASN A 59 15.91 4.80 -3.37
N ASP A 60 14.92 3.97 -3.04
CA ASP A 60 15.05 2.78 -2.20
C ASP A 60 14.57 1.52 -2.94
N THR A 61 15.53 0.72 -3.40
CA THR A 61 15.28 -0.53 -4.11
C THR A 61 14.85 -1.69 -3.21
N ASP A 62 14.81 -1.50 -1.90
CA ASP A 62 14.32 -2.52 -0.95
C ASP A 62 12.80 -2.42 -0.76
N ILE A 63 12.16 -1.31 -1.16
CA ILE A 63 10.70 -1.17 -1.10
C ILE A 63 10.06 -2.10 -2.13
N GLY A 64 9.57 -3.26 -1.70
CA GLY A 64 8.95 -4.25 -2.59
C GLY A 64 7.43 -4.27 -2.52
N VAL A 65 6.84 -3.63 -1.51
CA VAL A 65 5.39 -3.53 -1.33
C VAL A 65 5.00 -2.08 -1.08
N VAL A 66 3.93 -1.64 -1.74
CA VAL A 66 3.30 -0.33 -1.52
C VAL A 66 1.86 -0.58 -1.09
N VAL A 67 1.46 -0.01 0.04
CA VAL A 67 0.08 0.02 0.51
C VAL A 67 -0.39 1.47 0.42
N THR A 68 -1.44 1.74 -0.35
CA THR A 68 -1.89 3.10 -0.64
C THR A 68 -3.39 3.26 -0.51
N ASP A 69 -3.87 4.38 0.01
CA ASP A 69 -5.27 4.78 -0.16
C ASP A 69 -5.55 5.19 -1.61
N ILE A 70 -6.83 5.12 -2.03
CA ILE A 70 -7.24 5.62 -3.34
C ILE A 70 -7.26 7.15 -3.36
N ARG A 71 -7.89 7.79 -2.37
CA ARG A 71 -8.32 9.18 -2.44
C ARG A 71 -7.31 10.13 -1.79
N MET A 72 -6.23 10.40 -2.50
CA MET A 72 -5.27 11.44 -2.10
C MET A 72 -5.42 12.73 -2.94
N PRO A 73 -5.15 13.91 -2.36
CA PRO A 73 -5.03 15.16 -3.11
C PRO A 73 -3.98 15.10 -4.21
N GLY A 74 -4.32 15.66 -5.38
CA GLY A 74 -3.41 15.76 -6.53
C GLY A 74 -3.35 14.49 -7.37
N MET A 75 -2.73 13.42 -6.87
CA MET A 75 -2.65 12.13 -7.57
C MET A 75 -3.22 11.01 -6.71
N ASP A 76 -4.25 10.35 -7.22
CA ASP A 76 -4.89 9.21 -6.58
C ASP A 76 -3.98 7.95 -6.59
N GLY A 77 -4.20 7.05 -5.64
CA GLY A 77 -3.39 5.83 -5.48
C GLY A 77 -3.48 4.88 -6.66
N LEU A 78 -4.56 4.91 -7.44
CA LEU A 78 -4.74 4.05 -8.62
C LEU A 78 -3.89 4.54 -9.80
N GLU A 79 -3.85 5.84 -10.04
CA GLU A 79 -2.97 6.48 -11.01
C GLU A 79 -1.50 6.29 -10.64
N MET A 80 -1.16 6.41 -9.35
CA MET A 80 0.17 6.04 -8.85
C MET A 80 0.50 4.57 -9.18
N ALA A 81 -0.38 3.63 -8.84
CA ALA A 81 -0.19 2.20 -9.11
C ALA A 81 0.05 1.92 -10.61
N ARG A 82 -0.73 2.56 -11.49
CA ARG A 82 -0.55 2.46 -12.95
C ARG A 82 0.83 2.95 -13.40
N ARG A 83 1.30 4.08 -12.86
CA ARG A 83 2.63 4.64 -13.17
C ARG A 83 3.75 3.73 -12.66
N LEU A 84 3.63 3.24 -11.44
CA LEU A 84 4.60 2.32 -10.85
C LEU A 84 4.71 1.03 -11.67
N ASN A 85 3.57 0.43 -12.05
CA ASN A 85 3.57 -0.75 -12.89
C ASN A 85 4.28 -0.46 -14.23
N LYS A 86 3.89 0.60 -14.94
CA LYS A 86 4.54 0.97 -16.21
C LYS A 86 6.05 1.27 -16.06
N ASN A 87 6.48 1.83 -14.94
CA ASN A 87 7.87 2.21 -14.73
C ASN A 87 8.77 1.02 -14.37
N TYR A 88 8.22 0.01 -13.69
CA TYR A 88 8.99 -1.10 -13.10
C TYR A 88 8.64 -2.48 -13.65
N GLU A 89 7.64 -2.61 -14.52
CA GLU A 89 7.30 -3.86 -15.23
C GLU A 89 8.54 -4.47 -15.89
N GLY A 90 8.86 -5.71 -15.51
CA GLY A 90 10.03 -6.45 -15.99
C GLY A 90 11.39 -5.94 -15.48
N LYS A 91 11.43 -4.93 -14.59
CA LYS A 91 12.68 -4.41 -14.00
C LYS A 91 12.89 -4.88 -12.57
N ARG A 92 11.82 -4.92 -11.77
CA ARG A 92 11.82 -5.44 -10.40
C ARG A 92 10.40 -5.81 -9.98
N ASP A 93 10.32 -6.68 -8.98
CA ASP A 93 9.05 -7.01 -8.34
C ASP A 93 8.65 -5.85 -7.41
N LEU A 94 7.51 -5.23 -7.71
CA LEU A 94 6.91 -4.17 -6.91
C LEU A 94 5.41 -4.43 -6.83
N PHE A 95 4.94 -4.82 -5.66
CA PHE A 95 3.52 -5.09 -5.41
C PHE A 95 2.85 -3.82 -4.90
N VAL A 96 1.68 -3.49 -5.47
CA VAL A 96 0.87 -2.36 -5.02
C VAL A 96 -0.47 -2.88 -4.53
N ILE A 97 -0.75 -2.67 -3.25
CA ILE A 97 -2.02 -2.95 -2.58
C ILE A 97 -2.74 -1.61 -2.44
N VAL A 98 -3.91 -1.53 -3.05
CA VAL A 98 -4.76 -0.35 -2.95
C VAL A 98 -5.82 -0.64 -1.90
N VAL A 99 -5.80 0.12 -0.82
CA VAL A 99 -6.78 0.05 0.27
C VAL A 99 -7.93 0.98 -0.09
N THR A 100 -9.16 0.52 0.13
CA THR A 100 -10.35 1.34 -0.02
C THR A 100 -11.02 1.46 1.34
N GLY A 101 -10.96 2.66 1.94
CA GLY A 101 -11.74 2.98 3.13
C GLY A 101 -13.22 3.12 2.77
N HIS A 102 -13.99 2.02 2.86
CA HIS A 102 -15.45 2.11 2.82
C HIS A 102 -16.03 1.78 4.19
N ALA A 103 -16.00 2.75 5.11
CA ALA A 103 -17.02 2.86 6.16
C ALA A 103 -18.30 3.46 5.53
N GLY A 104 -18.86 2.78 4.53
CA GLY A 104 -20.11 3.16 3.90
C GLY A 104 -21.31 2.80 4.77
N MET A 105 -21.41 3.37 5.97
CA MET A 105 -22.73 3.61 6.52
C MET A 105 -23.21 4.94 5.94
N LYS A 106 -24.14 4.83 4.98
CA LYS A 106 -25.00 5.89 4.39
C LYS A 106 -24.51 6.52 3.08
N GLU A 107 -24.72 5.79 1.99
CA GLU A 107 -25.41 6.36 0.82
C GLU A 107 -26.87 5.91 0.88
N ALA A 108 -27.60 6.49 1.83
CA ALA A 108 -29.04 6.63 1.76
C ALA A 108 -29.32 8.13 1.65
N ILE A 109 -30.25 8.49 0.77
CA ILE A 109 -30.68 9.83 0.32
C ILE A 109 -29.80 10.30 -0.86
N GLU A 110 -30.27 10.46 -2.11
CA GLU A 110 -31.63 10.58 -2.69
C GLU A 110 -31.64 10.04 -4.13
#